data_AF-A0A955BNV3-F1
#
_entry.id   AF-A0A955BNV3-F1
#
_cell.length_a   1.000
_cell.length_b   1.000
_cell.length_c   1.000
_cell.angle_alpha   90.00
_cell.angle_beta   90.00
_cell.angle_gamma   90.00
#
_symmetry.space_group_name_H-M   'P 1'
#
loop_
_entity.id
_entity.type
_entity.pdbx_description
1 polymer ?
#
loop_
_entity_poly.entity_id
_entity_poly.type
_entity_poly.pdbx_seq_one_letter_code
_entity_poly.pdbx_strand_id
1 'polypeptide(L)'
;MRYLLAMALSAILANLSAHSLYAQEPVVGEPVVESAPGQVLTVELIEAHQQYQLAKLRQHEYRFVTLPRVRRQLDDQIKATAAEIAVFQRRLRDYRPFLQVGHNSPVRTAVESHYLALVGAQQRLTQLRDERSGLNRLTRQNNQLYQLEVLKAATRLALARKAVEQP
;
A
#
# COMPACT_ATOMS: atom_id res chain seq x y z
N MET A 1 -9.57 34.06 -3.89
CA MET A 1 -8.85 33.29 -4.94
C MET A 1 -8.80 31.79 -4.60
N ARG A 2 -9.94 31.11 -4.47
CA ARG A 2 -10.01 29.65 -4.23
C ARG A 2 -10.93 28.91 -5.20
N TYR A 3 -11.65 29.65 -6.06
CA TYR A 3 -12.60 29.08 -7.02
C TYR A 3 -12.07 28.97 -8.46
N LEU A 4 -10.93 29.61 -8.78
CA LEU A 4 -10.33 29.53 -10.12
C LEU A 4 -9.49 28.26 -10.36
N LEU A 5 -9.04 27.59 -9.31
CA LEU A 5 -8.26 26.34 -9.41
C LEU A 5 -9.14 25.10 -9.63
N ALA A 6 -10.44 25.18 -9.34
CA ALA A 6 -11.36 24.06 -9.49
C ALA A 6 -11.84 23.85 -10.94
N MET A 7 -11.85 24.90 -11.77
CA MET A 7 -12.27 24.78 -13.18
C MET A 7 -11.15 24.36 -14.15
N ALA A 8 -9.88 24.49 -13.76
CA ALA A 8 -8.77 24.01 -14.59
C ALA A 8 -8.62 22.47 -14.52
N LEU A 9 -9.11 21.83 -13.45
CA LEU A 9 -8.98 20.38 -13.26
C LEU A 9 -10.08 19.59 -13.99
N SER A 10 -11.23 20.20 -14.32
CA SER A 10 -12.30 19.54 -15.08
C SER A 10 -12.01 19.49 -16.59
N ALA A 11 -11.22 20.43 -17.13
CA ALA A 11 -10.86 20.43 -18.55
C ALA A 11 -9.80 19.36 -18.92
N ILE A 12 -8.97 18.94 -17.96
CA ILE A 12 -7.92 17.92 -18.19
C ILE A 12 -8.52 16.50 -18.14
N LEU A 13 -9.61 16.28 -17.41
CA LEU A 13 -10.29 14.99 -17.35
C LEU A 13 -11.18 14.70 -18.57
N ALA A 14 -11.54 15.70 -19.38
CA ALA A 14 -12.34 15.50 -20.59
C ALA A 14 -11.52 15.11 -21.83
N ASN A 15 -10.20 15.32 -21.83
CA ASN A 15 -9.33 15.03 -22.99
C ASN A 15 -8.56 13.69 -22.90
N LEU A 16 -8.69 12.96 -21.80
CA LEU A 16 -8.09 11.62 -21.63
C LEU A 16 -9.05 10.47 -21.96
N SER A 17 -10.31 10.77 -22.31
CA SER A 17 -11.31 9.77 -22.74
C SER A 17 -11.36 9.54 -24.26
N ALA A 18 -10.56 10.26 -25.06
CA ALA A 18 -10.62 10.17 -26.53
C ALA A 18 -9.65 9.17 -27.17
N HIS A 19 -8.87 8.42 -26.38
CA HIS A 19 -8.00 7.35 -26.87
C HIS A 19 -8.32 6.01 -26.21
N SER A 20 -9.60 5.77 -25.88
CA SER A 20 -10.07 4.40 -25.71
C SER A 20 -9.99 3.73 -27.08
N LEU A 21 -8.94 2.93 -27.24
CA LEU A 21 -8.85 1.79 -28.14
C LEU A 21 -10.23 1.42 -28.70
N TYR A 22 -10.37 1.54 -30.01
CA TYR A 22 -11.43 0.85 -30.76
C TYR A 22 -11.37 -0.63 -30.36
N ALA A 23 -12.20 -1.02 -29.39
CA ALA A 23 -12.63 -2.39 -29.24
C ALA A 23 -13.52 -2.64 -30.45
N GLN A 24 -12.91 -3.15 -31.52
CA GLN A 24 -13.65 -3.82 -32.57
C GLN A 24 -14.47 -4.90 -31.86
N GLU A 25 -15.78 -4.76 -31.86
CA GLU A 25 -16.71 -5.83 -31.52
C GLU A 25 -16.37 -7.02 -32.43
N PRO A 26 -15.92 -8.17 -31.88
CA PRO A 26 -15.85 -9.37 -32.68
C PRO A 26 -17.28 -9.89 -32.84
N VAL A 27 -17.83 -9.60 -34.02
CA VAL A 27 -18.82 -10.45 -34.68
C VAL A 27 -18.27 -11.89 -34.61
N VAL A 28 -18.99 -12.76 -33.91
CA VAL A 28 -18.95 -14.23 -33.93
C VAL A 28 -17.74 -14.80 -34.68
N GLY A 29 -16.65 -15.04 -33.95
CA GLY A 29 -15.42 -15.65 -34.46
C GLY A 29 -14.38 -15.63 -33.37
N GLU A 30 -13.82 -16.79 -33.03
CA GLU A 30 -12.82 -16.97 -31.98
C GLU A 30 -11.70 -15.91 -32.06
N PRO A 31 -11.31 -15.25 -30.95
CA PRO A 31 -10.21 -14.29 -30.97
C PRO A 31 -8.88 -15.05 -31.10
N VAL A 32 -8.50 -15.40 -32.33
CA VAL A 32 -7.14 -15.86 -32.66
C VAL A 32 -6.26 -14.62 -32.75
N VAL A 33 -5.57 -14.32 -31.65
CA VAL A 33 -4.47 -13.36 -31.68
C VAL A 33 -3.31 -14.02 -32.42
N GLU A 34 -3.09 -13.64 -33.68
CA GLU A 34 -1.98 -14.14 -34.49
C GLU A 34 -0.63 -13.70 -33.90
N SER A 35 0.03 -14.58 -33.14
CA SER A 35 1.47 -14.50 -32.90
C SER A 35 2.16 -15.38 -33.93
N ALA A 36 3.19 -14.87 -34.61
CA ALA A 36 4.16 -15.52 -35.53
C ALA A 36 3.70 -16.82 -36.27
N PRO A 37 3.85 -16.89 -37.60
CA PRO A 37 3.19 -17.90 -38.44
C PRO A 37 3.46 -19.34 -37.96
N GLY A 38 2.42 -20.00 -37.44
CA GLY A 38 2.40 -21.45 -37.17
C GLY A 38 1.96 -21.90 -35.78
N GLN A 39 1.80 -21.01 -34.78
CA GLN A 39 1.28 -21.39 -33.46
C GLN A 39 -0.17 -20.96 -33.28
N VAL A 40 -1.10 -21.92 -33.36
CA VAL A 40 -2.47 -21.73 -32.85
C VAL A 40 -2.35 -21.63 -31.34
N LEU A 41 -2.40 -20.40 -30.82
CA LEU A 41 -2.50 -20.18 -29.38
C LEU A 41 -3.86 -20.71 -28.92
N THR A 42 -3.87 -21.85 -28.25
CA THR A 42 -5.07 -22.32 -27.57
C THR A 42 -5.47 -21.28 -26.51
N VAL A 43 -6.77 -21.08 -26.32
CA VAL A 43 -7.31 -20.15 -25.31
C VAL A 43 -6.69 -20.41 -23.94
N GLU A 44 -6.50 -21.68 -23.58
CA GLU A 44 -5.86 -22.12 -22.34
C GLU A 44 -4.41 -21.62 -22.17
N LEU A 45 -3.63 -21.59 -23.25
CA LEU A 45 -2.25 -21.11 -23.22
C LEU A 45 -2.18 -19.59 -22.98
N ILE A 46 -3.09 -18.83 -23.63
CA ILE A 46 -3.21 -17.38 -23.43
C ILE A 46 -3.58 -17.08 -21.99
N GLU A 47 -4.60 -17.75 -21.46
CA GLU A 47 -5.04 -17.58 -20.07
C GLU A 47 -3.94 -17.93 -19.06
N ALA A 48 -3.24 -19.05 -19.27
CA ALA A 48 -2.13 -19.45 -18.40
C ALA A 48 -0.98 -18.42 -18.43
N HIS A 49 -0.70 -17.83 -19.60
CA HIS A 49 0.30 -16.77 -19.72
C HIS A 49 -0.12 -15.50 -18.99
N GLN A 50 -1.37 -15.07 -19.17
CA GLN A 50 -1.92 -13.90 -18.49
C GLN A 50 -1.88 -14.07 -16.96
N GLN A 51 -2.30 -15.23 -16.44
CA GLN A 51 -2.24 -15.55 -15.02
C GLN A 51 -0.81 -15.47 -14.47
N TYR A 52 0.16 -15.96 -15.23
CA TYR A 52 1.58 -15.90 -14.86
C TYR A 52 2.11 -14.46 -14.81
N GLN A 53 1.82 -13.65 -15.82
CA GLN A 53 2.23 -12.24 -15.84
C GLN A 53 1.57 -11.47 -14.70
N LEU A 54 0.30 -11.71 -14.45
CA LEU A 54 -0.45 -11.08 -13.37
C LEU A 54 0.13 -11.44 -12.00
N ALA A 55 0.48 -12.71 -11.77
CA ALA A 55 1.13 -13.14 -10.53
C ALA A 55 2.49 -12.45 -10.31
N LYS A 56 3.30 -12.31 -11.37
CA LYS A 56 4.57 -11.56 -11.32
C LYS A 56 4.36 -10.08 -10.98
N LEU A 57 3.39 -9.44 -11.62
CA LEU A 57 3.05 -8.04 -11.37
C LEU A 57 2.63 -7.83 -9.92
N ARG A 58 1.78 -8.70 -9.36
CA ARG A 58 1.38 -8.66 -7.95
C ARG A 58 2.57 -8.79 -7.00
N GLN A 59 3.46 -9.75 -7.27
CA GLN A 59 4.68 -9.91 -6.46
C GLN A 59 5.57 -8.65 -6.51
N HIS A 60 5.76 -8.10 -7.70
CA HIS A 60 6.54 -6.88 -7.90
C HIS A 60 5.91 -5.69 -7.19
N GLU A 61 4.62 -5.45 -7.38
CA GLU A 61 3.86 -4.39 -6.72
C GLU A 61 3.99 -4.46 -5.20
N TYR A 62 3.79 -5.65 -4.62
CA TYR A 62 3.94 -5.84 -3.18
C TYR A 62 5.34 -5.46 -2.69
N ARG A 63 6.38 -5.94 -3.38
CA ARG A 63 7.77 -5.77 -2.95
C ARG A 63 8.29 -4.35 -3.11
N PHE A 64 7.93 -3.68 -4.22
CA PHE A 64 8.53 -2.41 -4.60
C PHE A 64 7.63 -1.20 -4.33
N VAL A 65 6.32 -1.40 -4.20
CA VAL A 65 5.37 -0.30 -4.00
C VAL A 65 4.73 -0.39 -2.62
N THR A 66 4.00 -1.48 -2.35
CA THR A 66 3.15 -1.59 -1.16
C THR A 66 3.99 -1.66 0.12
N LEU A 67 4.95 -2.58 0.19
CA LEU A 67 5.75 -2.77 1.39
C LEU A 67 6.58 -1.53 1.77
N PRO A 68 7.34 -0.89 0.85
CA PRO A 68 8.08 0.33 1.18
C PRO A 68 7.18 1.48 1.61
N ARG A 69 5.99 1.62 1.00
CA ARG A 69 5.02 2.64 1.38
C ARG A 69 4.55 2.46 2.82
N VAL A 70 4.12 1.25 3.18
CA VAL A 70 3.64 0.95 4.54
C VAL A 70 4.76 1.17 5.57
N ARG A 71 6.00 0.76 5.24
CA ARG A 71 7.17 1.01 6.11
C ARG A 71 7.40 2.51 6.36
N ARG A 72 7.39 3.32 5.29
CA ARG A 72 7.56 4.78 5.42
C ARG A 72 6.44 5.40 6.26
N GLN A 73 5.19 4.99 6.03
CA GLN A 73 4.06 5.49 6.81
C GLN A 73 4.21 5.19 8.31
N LEU A 74 4.58 3.96 8.69
CA LEU A 74 4.84 3.62 10.10
C LEU A 74 6.02 4.42 10.67
N ASP A 75 7.09 4.60 9.89
CA ASP A 75 8.28 5.36 10.31
C ASP A 75 7.95 6.83 10.56
N ASP A 76 7.15 7.44 9.69
CA ASP A 76 6.68 8.81 9.82
C ASP A 76 5.76 8.97 11.05
N GLN A 77 4.86 8.01 11.29
CA GLN A 77 3.99 8.01 12.47
C GLN A 77 4.79 7.86 13.77
N ILE A 78 5.78 6.97 13.79
CA ILE A 78 6.70 6.79 14.94
C ILE A 78 7.45 8.10 15.21
N LYS A 79 7.98 8.73 14.16
CA LYS A 79 8.71 10.00 14.28
C LYS A 79 7.82 11.13 14.79
N ALA A 80 6.60 11.24 14.26
CA ALA A 80 5.62 12.24 14.69
C ALA A 80 5.22 12.04 16.16
N THR A 81 4.92 10.80 16.56
CA THR A 81 4.56 10.46 17.95
C THR A 81 5.73 10.70 18.91
N ALA A 82 6.97 10.43 18.50
CA ALA A 82 8.16 10.73 19.30
C ALA A 82 8.36 12.24 19.50
N ALA A 83 8.11 13.05 18.46
CA ALA A 83 8.14 14.50 18.56
C ALA A 83 7.03 15.03 19.50
N GLU A 84 5.83 14.46 19.42
CA GLU A 84 4.71 14.77 20.32
C GLU A 84 5.07 14.51 21.79
N ILE A 85 5.68 13.36 22.09
CA ILE A 85 6.19 13.02 23.42
C ILE A 85 7.19 14.09 23.90
N ALA A 86 8.14 14.50 23.06
CA ALA A 86 9.14 15.50 23.42
C ALA A 86 8.49 16.87 23.74
N VAL A 87 7.44 17.25 23.01
CA VAL A 87 6.67 18.47 23.27
C VAL A 87 5.98 18.40 24.63
N PHE A 88 5.30 17.29 24.95
CA PHE A 88 4.64 17.13 26.26
C PHE A 88 5.65 17.13 27.41
N GLN A 89 6.77 16.42 27.26
CA GLN A 89 7.84 16.42 28.27
C GLN A 89 8.40 17.83 28.51
N ARG A 90 8.59 18.61 27.45
CA ARG A 90 8.99 20.02 27.57
C ARG A 90 7.95 20.83 28.33
N ARG A 91 6.67 20.77 27.94
CA ARG A 91 5.59 21.51 28.62
C ARG A 91 5.50 21.16 30.10
N LEU A 92 5.58 19.87 30.45
CA LEU A 92 5.55 19.43 31.85
C LEU A 92 6.73 19.99 32.66
N ARG A 93 7.91 20.13 32.04
CA ARG A 93 9.07 20.79 32.65
C ARG A 93 8.82 22.28 32.86
N ASP A 94 8.22 22.94 31.87
CA ASP A 94 7.90 24.37 31.92
C ASP A 94 6.84 24.70 32.99
N TYR A 95 5.94 23.76 33.31
CA TYR A 95 4.95 23.95 34.39
C TYR A 95 5.51 23.79 35.80
N ARG A 96 6.66 23.13 35.97
CA ARG A 96 7.25 22.82 37.27
C ARG A 96 7.33 24.00 38.25
N PRO A 97 7.78 25.22 37.86
CA PRO A 97 7.81 26.36 38.79
C PRO A 97 6.43 26.81 39.27
N PHE A 98 5.38 26.60 38.47
CA PHE A 98 4.03 27.07 38.76
C PHE A 98 3.20 26.10 39.62
N LEU A 99 3.69 24.88 39.85
CA LEU A 99 3.01 23.88 40.67
C LEU A 99 2.98 24.22 42.16
N GLN A 100 3.77 25.20 42.61
CA GLN A 100 3.82 25.64 44.01
C GLN A 100 2.65 26.56 44.40
N VAL A 101 1.87 27.06 43.44
CA VAL A 101 0.87 28.13 43.64
C VAL A 101 -0.47 27.62 44.26
N GLY A 102 -0.58 26.33 44.56
CA GLY A 102 -1.71 25.75 45.30
C GLY A 102 -2.40 24.57 44.60
N HIS A 103 -3.16 23.80 45.38
CA HIS A 103 -3.69 22.49 44.98
C HIS A 103 -4.74 22.55 43.85
N ASN A 104 -5.50 23.65 43.76
CA ASN A 104 -6.62 23.85 42.84
C ASN A 104 -6.33 24.86 41.73
N SER A 105 -5.05 25.08 41.39
CA SER A 105 -4.65 25.99 40.33
C SER A 105 -5.05 25.44 38.95
N PRO A 106 -5.56 26.26 38.01
CA PRO A 106 -5.78 25.87 36.62
C PRO A 106 -4.56 25.25 35.95
N VAL A 107 -3.36 25.65 36.38
CA VAL A 107 -2.08 25.09 35.92
C VAL A 107 -2.01 23.58 36.21
N ARG A 108 -2.54 23.14 37.34
CA ARG A 108 -2.48 21.74 37.74
C ARG A 108 -3.37 20.86 36.87
N THR A 109 -4.57 21.34 36.55
CA THR A 109 -5.45 20.66 35.58
C THR A 109 -4.78 20.55 34.21
N ALA A 110 -4.06 21.58 33.76
CA ALA A 110 -3.29 21.53 32.52
C ALA A 110 -2.14 20.51 32.59
N VAL A 111 -1.43 20.44 33.73
CA VAL A 111 -0.36 19.46 33.97
C VAL A 111 -0.90 18.04 33.93
N GLU A 112 -2.01 17.77 34.62
CA GLU A 112 -2.67 16.46 34.62
C GLU A 112 -3.12 16.06 33.21
N SER A 113 -3.75 16.99 32.48
CA SER A 113 -4.15 16.77 31.09
C SER A 113 -2.96 16.43 30.17
N HIS A 114 -1.87 17.18 30.27
CA HIS A 114 -0.66 16.91 29.48
C HIS A 114 0.08 15.65 29.91
N TYR A 115 0.02 15.29 31.19
CA TYR A 115 0.55 14.03 31.69
C TYR A 115 -0.22 12.84 31.11
N LEU A 116 -1.56 12.89 31.13
CA LEU A 116 -2.39 11.87 30.49
C LEU A 116 -2.13 11.79 28.99
N ALA A 117 -1.98 12.93 28.31
CA ALA A 117 -1.63 12.97 26.89
C ALA A 117 -0.26 12.35 26.61
N LEU A 118 0.73 12.59 27.47
CA LEU A 118 2.05 11.97 27.39
C LEU A 118 1.97 10.45 27.52
N VAL A 119 1.23 9.94 28.51
CA VAL A 119 1.02 8.49 28.69
C VAL A 119 0.36 7.88 27.46
N GLY A 120 -0.68 8.53 26.92
CA GLY A 120 -1.35 8.09 25.69
C GLY A 120 -0.42 8.06 24.48
N ALA A 121 0.41 9.09 24.29
CA ALA A 121 1.40 9.13 23.22
C ALA A 121 2.49 8.06 23.37
N GLN A 122 2.93 7.77 24.60
CA GLN A 122 3.87 6.68 24.88
C GLN A 122 3.27 5.31 24.55
N GLN A 123 2.01 5.06 24.93
CA GLN A 123 1.32 3.83 24.59
C GLN A 123 1.19 3.66 23.07
N ARG A 124 0.79 4.72 22.36
CA ARG A 124 0.71 4.74 20.90
C ARG A 124 2.06 4.45 20.25
N LEU A 125 3.15 5.03 20.78
CA LEU A 125 4.50 4.77 20.27
C LEU A 125 4.88 3.28 20.41
N THR A 126 4.54 2.66 21.54
CA THR A 126 4.75 1.22 21.76
C THR A 126 3.95 0.40 20.74
N GLN A 127 2.66 0.70 20.55
CA GLN A 127 1.82 0.03 19.56
C GLN A 127 2.38 0.13 18.14
N LEU A 128 2.81 1.32 17.70
CA LEU A 128 3.41 1.51 16.38
C LEU A 128 4.72 0.72 16.21
N ARG A 129 5.51 0.57 17.27
CA ARG A 129 6.73 -0.26 17.26
C ARG A 129 6.39 -1.75 17.14
N ASP A 130 5.37 -2.19 17.86
CA ASP A 130 4.87 -3.56 17.78
C ASP A 130 4.33 -3.85 16.37
N GLU A 131 3.53 -2.95 15.80
CA GLU A 131 3.05 -3.03 14.41
C GLU A 131 4.21 -3.09 13.40
N ARG A 132 5.23 -2.25 13.56
CA ARG A 132 6.44 -2.29 12.72
C ARG A 132 7.15 -3.64 12.80
N SER A 133 7.26 -4.20 14.00
CA SER A 133 7.83 -5.54 14.18
C SER A 133 6.96 -6.63 13.53
N GLY A 134 5.64 -6.51 13.67
CA GLY A 134 4.65 -7.40 13.06
C GLY A 134 4.70 -7.36 11.54
N LEU A 135 4.87 -6.18 10.94
CA LEU A 135 5.04 -6.01 9.51
C LEU A 135 6.23 -6.82 8.98
N ASN A 136 7.34 -6.90 9.72
CA ASN A 136 8.49 -7.69 9.31
C ASN A 136 8.19 -9.20 9.27
N ARG A 137 7.39 -9.69 10.22
CA ARG A 137 6.92 -11.09 10.22
C ARG A 137 5.98 -11.35 9.05
N LEU A 138 4.97 -10.50 8.86
CA LEU A 138 4.00 -10.59 7.76
C LEU A 138 4.69 -10.49 6.39
N THR A 139 5.73 -9.67 6.27
CA THR A 139 6.53 -9.54 5.04
C THR A 139 7.09 -10.88 4.58
N ARG A 140 7.60 -11.70 5.50
CA ARG A 140 8.15 -13.02 5.16
C ARG A 140 7.06 -13.96 4.64
N GLN A 141 5.92 -13.99 5.32
CA GLN A 141 4.76 -14.83 4.94
C GLN A 141 4.19 -14.40 3.59
N ASN A 142 3.98 -13.10 3.38
CA ASN A 142 3.46 -12.58 2.12
C ASN A 142 4.42 -12.81 0.95
N ASN A 143 5.73 -12.64 1.17
CA ASN A 143 6.73 -12.95 0.14
C ASN A 143 6.67 -14.43 -0.27
N GLN A 144 6.53 -15.35 0.68
CA GLN A 144 6.36 -16.77 0.39
C GLN A 144 5.07 -17.03 -0.38
N LEU A 145 3.96 -16.41 0.03
CA LEU A 145 2.67 -16.53 -0.66
C LEU A 145 2.78 -16.09 -2.12
N TYR A 146 3.30 -14.88 -2.40
CA TYR A 146 3.46 -14.40 -3.77
C TYR A 146 4.44 -15.25 -4.59
N GLN A 147 5.50 -15.79 -3.98
CA GLN A 147 6.40 -16.73 -4.65
C GLN A 147 5.67 -18.01 -5.05
N LEU A 148 4.86 -18.58 -4.16
CA LEU A 148 4.06 -19.78 -4.44
C LEU A 148 3.00 -19.52 -5.52
N GLU A 149 2.37 -18.35 -5.53
CA GLU A 149 1.45 -17.95 -6.60
C GLU A 149 2.13 -17.90 -7.97
N VAL A 150 3.31 -17.28 -8.04
CA VAL A 150 4.11 -17.22 -9.28
C VAL A 150 4.53 -18.61 -9.72
N LEU A 151 4.98 -19.47 -8.81
CA LEU A 151 5.35 -20.86 -9.13
C LEU A 151 4.15 -21.65 -9.64
N LYS A 152 2.98 -21.54 -9.00
CA LYS A 152 1.74 -22.21 -9.43
C LYS A 152 1.30 -21.74 -10.81
N ALA A 153 1.40 -20.45 -11.11
CA ALA A 153 1.08 -19.94 -12.43
C ALA A 153 2.11 -20.38 -13.48
N ALA A 154 3.39 -20.46 -13.11
CA ALA A 154 4.45 -20.95 -13.99
C ALA A 154 4.27 -22.44 -14.35
N THR A 155 3.91 -23.29 -13.38
CA THR A 155 3.66 -24.71 -13.65
C THR A 155 2.45 -24.92 -14.53
N ARG A 156 1.37 -24.15 -14.34
CA ARG A 156 0.20 -24.16 -15.25
C ARG A 156 0.58 -23.78 -16.67
N LEU A 157 1.36 -22.71 -16.83
CA LEU A 157 1.86 -22.30 -18.15
C LEU A 157 2.73 -23.38 -18.80
N ALA A 158 3.59 -24.06 -18.04
CA ALA A 158 4.42 -25.15 -18.54
C ALA A 158 3.57 -26.35 -18.99
N LEU A 159 2.53 -26.71 -18.24
CA LEU A 159 1.60 -27.79 -18.61
C LEU A 159 0.80 -27.44 -19.87
N ALA A 160 0.27 -26.22 -19.96
CA ALA A 160 -0.45 -25.75 -21.15
C ALA A 160 0.44 -25.76 -22.39
N ARG A 161 1.71 -25.33 -22.27
CA ARG A 161 2.69 -25.40 -23.37
C ARG A 161 2.92 -26.84 -23.83
N LYS A 162 3.15 -27.76 -22.88
CA LYS A 162 3.37 -29.17 -23.20
C LYS A 162 2.17 -29.81 -23.90
N ALA A 163 0.95 -29.46 -23.50
CA ALA A 163 -0.27 -29.95 -24.14
C ALA A 163 -0.42 -29.50 -25.59
N VAL A 164 0.04 -28.28 -25.93
CA VAL A 164 0.05 -27.78 -27.31
C VAL A 164 1.14 -28.45 -28.16
N GLU A 165 2.27 -28.83 -27.55
CA GLU A 165 3.38 -29.51 -28.23
C GLU A 165 3.15 -31.01 -28.49
N GLN A 166 2.22 -31.64 -27.76
CA GLN A 166 1.87 -33.07 -27.87
C GLN A 166 0.42 -33.23 -28.34
N PRO A 167 0.12 -32.95 -29.62
CA PRO A 167 -1.24 -33.06 -30.16
C PRO A 167 -1.78 -34.49 -30.17
#